data_AF-A0A645H1C1-F1
#
_entry.id   AF-A0A645H1C1-F1
#
_cell.length_a   1.000
_cell.length_b   1.000
_cell.length_c   1.000
_cell.angle_alpha   90.00
_cell.angle_beta   90.00
_cell.angle_gamma   90.00
#
_symmetry.space_group_name_H-M   'P 1'
#
loop_
_entity.id
_entity.type
_entity.pdbx_description
1 polymer ?
#
loop_
_entity_poly.entity_id
_entity_poly.type
_entity_poly.pdbx_seq_one_letter_code
_entity_poly.pdbx_strand_id
1 'polypeptide(L)'
;MAKENIIVGLLLYKVYYNDCNIELNSLNKFQRIIKLDYPDLKPGIIKTLAKAKKEKATQFNDEKIDACIKNAFDEFSKIKWIEMDGDSFEILPSFHRLTREFAPYINNIDEILKESQDEKLPANS
;
A
#
# COMPACT_ATOMS: atom_id res chain seq x y z
N MET A 1 -4.18 -14.37 3.19
CA MET A 1 -3.38 -13.13 3.14
C MET A 1 -3.96 -12.13 4.13
N ALA A 2 -3.13 -11.33 4.80
CA ALA A 2 -3.57 -10.33 5.78
C ALA A 2 -4.15 -9.06 5.12
N LYS A 3 -4.96 -8.27 5.84
CA LYS A 3 -5.61 -7.07 5.26
C LYS A 3 -4.60 -6.01 4.85
N GLU A 4 -3.55 -5.84 5.65
CA GLU A 4 -2.44 -4.94 5.35
C GLU A 4 -1.73 -5.30 4.03
N ASN A 5 -1.59 -6.60 3.73
CA ASN A 5 -0.99 -7.03 2.47
C ASN A 5 -1.88 -6.68 1.28
N ILE A 6 -3.20 -6.75 1.42
CA ILE A 6 -4.13 -6.32 0.36
C ILE A 6 -3.94 -4.81 0.13
N ILE A 7 -3.90 -4.00 1.19
CA ILE A 7 -3.67 -2.55 1.09
C ILE A 7 -2.35 -2.25 0.37
N VAL A 8 -1.26 -2.91 0.74
CA VAL A 8 0.04 -2.75 0.07
C VAL A 8 -0.02 -3.17 -1.40
N GLY A 9 -0.77 -4.23 -1.71
CA GLY A 9 -0.97 -4.68 -3.09
C GLY A 9 -1.72 -3.65 -3.92
N LEU A 10 -2.76 -3.03 -3.35
CA LEU A 10 -3.50 -1.96 -4.04
C LEU A 10 -2.63 -0.72 -4.27
N LEU A 11 -1.79 -0.36 -3.30
CA LEU A 11 -0.83 0.73 -3.44
C LEU A 11 0.21 0.42 -4.53
N LEU A 12 0.75 -0.81 -4.57
CA LEU A 12 1.67 -1.24 -5.61
C LEU A 12 1.01 -1.16 -7.00
N TYR A 13 -0.24 -1.60 -7.10
CA TYR A 13 -0.99 -1.50 -8.35
C TYR A 13 -1.17 -0.04 -8.79
N LYS A 14 -1.58 0.83 -7.88
CA LYS A 14 -1.74 2.26 -8.17
C LYS A 14 -0.43 2.87 -8.69
N VAL A 15 0.67 2.71 -7.95
CA VAL A 15 1.96 3.31 -8.31
C VAL A 15 2.46 2.78 -9.66
N TYR A 16 2.39 1.47 -9.88
CA TYR A 16 2.94 0.85 -11.09
C TYR A 16 2.06 1.08 -12.32
N TYR A 17 0.76 0.82 -12.21
CA TYR A 17 -0.16 0.81 -13.34
C TYR A 17 -0.93 2.12 -13.52
N ASN A 18 -1.52 2.68 -12.46
CA ASN A 18 -2.34 3.89 -12.59
C ASN A 18 -1.47 5.14 -12.78
N ASP A 19 -0.36 5.21 -12.04
CA ASP A 19 0.57 6.34 -12.09
C ASP A 19 1.70 6.12 -13.12
N CYS A 20 1.62 5.01 -13.87
CA CYS A 20 2.55 4.65 -14.95
C CYS A 20 4.04 4.63 -14.55
N ASN A 21 4.37 4.31 -13.29
CA ASN A 21 5.75 4.17 -12.82
C ASN A 21 6.33 2.81 -13.21
N ILE A 22 6.43 2.56 -14.52
CA ILE A 22 6.86 1.28 -15.12
C ILE A 22 8.31 0.92 -14.78
N GLU A 23 9.11 1.89 -14.35
CA GLU A 23 10.48 1.68 -13.88
C GLU A 23 10.55 1.36 -12.37
N LEU A 24 9.42 1.11 -11.72
CA LEU A 24 9.39 0.67 -10.33
C LEU A 24 9.79 -0.80 -10.26
N ASN A 25 11.04 -1.04 -9.87
CA ASN A 25 11.64 -2.37 -9.76
C ASN A 25 12.46 -2.55 -8.47
N SER A 26 12.26 -1.69 -7.46
CA SER A 26 12.98 -1.70 -6.18
C SER A 26 12.03 -1.50 -5.01
N LEU A 27 12.16 -2.34 -3.98
CA LEU A 27 11.40 -2.24 -2.74
C LEU A 27 11.66 -0.90 -2.04
N ASN A 28 12.93 -0.50 -1.94
CA ASN A 28 13.30 0.81 -1.39
C ASN A 28 12.69 1.98 -2.18
N LYS A 29 12.68 1.90 -3.52
CA LYS A 29 12.04 2.92 -4.37
C LYS A 29 10.54 2.98 -4.09
N PHE A 30 9.88 1.84 -3.97
CA PHE A 30 8.46 1.78 -3.63
C PHE A 30 8.16 2.37 -2.25
N GLN A 31 8.91 1.98 -1.21
CA GLN A 31 8.79 2.53 0.13
C GLN A 31 8.98 4.05 0.16
N ARG A 32 9.96 4.56 -0.59
CA ARG A 32 10.21 6.00 -0.72
C ARG A 32 9.02 6.72 -1.34
N ILE A 33 8.49 6.21 -2.44
CA ILE A 33 7.31 6.76 -3.12
C ILE A 33 6.13 6.85 -2.15
N ILE A 34 5.82 5.77 -1.44
CA ILE A 34 4.71 5.75 -0.46
C ILE A 34 4.90 6.77 0.67
N LYS A 35 6.14 7.00 1.10
CA LYS A 35 6.43 7.92 2.23
C LYS A 35 6.55 9.38 1.84
N LEU A 36 6.99 9.68 0.62
CA LEU A 36 7.42 11.04 0.21
C LEU A 36 6.58 11.62 -0.93
N ASP A 37 6.15 10.78 -1.88
CA ASP A 37 5.57 11.29 -3.13
C ASP A 37 4.03 11.44 -3.03
N TYR A 38 3.41 10.92 -1.97
CA TYR A 38 2.00 11.12 -1.64
C TYR A 38 1.79 11.76 -0.26
N PRO A 39 2.26 13.01 -0.03
CA PRO A 39 2.13 13.66 1.27
C PRO A 39 0.66 13.77 1.71
N ASP A 40 -0.25 14.02 0.78
CA ASP A 40 -1.69 14.16 1.05
C ASP A 40 -2.36 12.82 1.33
N LEU A 41 -1.86 11.70 0.80
CA LEU A 41 -2.42 10.37 1.05
C LEU A 41 -1.78 9.68 2.26
N LYS A 42 -0.58 10.11 2.68
CA LYS A 42 0.18 9.51 3.77
C LYS A 42 -0.62 9.35 5.07
N PRO A 43 -1.39 10.35 5.56
CA PRO A 43 -2.23 10.15 6.75
C PRO A 43 -3.30 9.06 6.56
N GLY A 44 -3.91 9.00 5.37
CA GLY A 44 -4.87 7.96 4.98
C GLY A 44 -4.24 6.56 4.96
N ILE A 45 -3.04 6.44 4.39
CA ILE A 45 -2.26 5.19 4.36
C ILE A 45 -1.92 4.74 5.78
N ILE A 46 -1.39 5.64 6.61
CA ILE A 46 -1.06 5.37 8.02
C ILE A 46 -2.28 4.86 8.78
N LYS A 47 -3.41 5.56 8.67
CA LYS A 47 -4.64 5.17 9.37
C LYS A 47 -5.15 3.81 8.89
N THR A 48 -5.12 3.57 7.59
CA THR A 48 -5.62 2.34 6.97
C THR A 48 -4.77 1.13 7.36
N LEU A 49 -3.44 1.26 7.32
CA LEU A 49 -2.51 0.22 7.78
C LEU A 49 -2.62 -0.02 9.29
N ALA A 50 -2.66 1.04 10.10
CA ALA A 50 -2.83 0.90 11.54
C ALA A 50 -4.16 0.20 11.91
N LYS A 51 -5.27 0.54 11.22
CA LYS A 51 -6.57 -0.12 11.40
C LYS A 51 -6.50 -1.60 11.00
N ALA A 52 -5.82 -1.94 9.91
CA ALA A 52 -5.61 -3.33 9.51
C ALA A 52 -4.79 -4.12 10.55
N LYS A 53 -3.77 -3.48 11.14
CA LYS A 53 -2.92 -4.03 12.20
C LYS A 53 -3.56 -4.05 13.59
N LYS A 54 -4.72 -3.42 13.79
CA LYS A 54 -5.33 -3.15 15.10
C LYS A 54 -4.42 -2.34 16.04
N GLU A 55 -3.64 -1.41 15.47
CA GLU A 55 -2.74 -0.49 16.18
C GLU A 55 -3.26 0.95 16.13
N LYS A 56 -2.74 1.81 17.02
CA LYS A 56 -3.03 3.25 16.97
C LYS A 56 -2.22 3.91 15.85
N ALA A 57 -2.86 4.77 15.06
CA ALA A 57 -2.19 5.54 14.00
C ALA A 57 -0.99 6.38 14.51
N THR A 58 -1.05 6.86 15.76
CA THR A 58 0.06 7.61 16.40
C THR A 58 1.31 6.77 16.66
N GLN A 59 1.20 5.44 16.57
CA GLN A 59 2.31 4.51 16.75
C GLN A 59 2.84 3.98 15.41
N PHE A 60 2.31 4.44 14.28
CA PHE A 60 2.69 4.01 12.92
C PHE A 60 3.60 5.05 12.30
N ASN A 61 4.91 4.89 12.51
CA ASN A 61 5.96 5.72 11.94
C ASN A 61 6.44 5.17 10.58
N ASP A 62 7.35 5.90 9.93
CA ASP A 62 7.91 5.51 8.63
C ASP A 62 8.58 4.12 8.66
N GLU A 63 9.24 3.75 9.75
CA GLU A 63 9.85 2.41 9.92
C GLU A 63 8.80 1.28 9.93
N LYS A 64 7.65 1.51 10.56
CA LYS A 64 6.54 0.54 10.54
C LYS A 64 5.88 0.45 9.18
N ILE A 65 5.81 1.55 8.44
CA ILE A 65 5.36 1.53 7.04
C ILE A 65 6.31 0.67 6.22
N ASP A 66 7.62 0.89 6.34
CA ASP A 66 8.65 0.12 5.63
C ASP A 66 8.54 -1.37 5.96
N ALA A 67 8.43 -1.71 7.25
CA ALA A 67 8.27 -3.09 7.70
C ALA A 67 6.97 -3.73 7.19
N CYS A 68 5.87 -2.98 7.17
CA CYS A 68 4.59 -3.45 6.65
C CYS A 68 4.66 -3.76 5.15
N ILE A 69 5.28 -2.86 4.37
CA ILE A 69 5.51 -3.06 2.94
C ILE A 69 6.41 -4.27 2.71
N LYS A 70 7.53 -4.37 3.43
CA LYS A 70 8.45 -5.50 3.29
C LYS A 70 7.75 -6.83 3.57
N ASN A 71 7.00 -6.92 4.67
CA ASN A 71 6.27 -8.14 5.02
C ASN A 71 5.23 -8.51 3.95
N ALA A 72 4.56 -7.52 3.34
CA ALA A 72 3.65 -7.78 2.24
C ALA A 72 4.39 -8.29 0.99
N PHE A 73 5.56 -7.73 0.66
CA PHE A 73 6.40 -8.20 -0.45
C PHE A 73 6.91 -9.63 -0.23
N ASP A 74 7.31 -9.97 1.00
CA ASP A 74 7.68 -11.35 1.35
C ASP A 74 6.50 -12.31 1.09
N GLU A 75 5.27 -11.91 1.41
CA GLU A 75 4.06 -12.70 1.13
C GLU A 75 3.72 -12.76 -0.37
N PHE A 76 3.86 -11.67 -1.10
CA PHE A 76 3.66 -11.63 -2.56
C PHE A 76 4.63 -12.55 -3.29
N SER A 77 5.90 -12.59 -2.84
CA SER A 77 6.90 -13.49 -3.39
C SER A 77 6.52 -14.97 -3.17
N LYS A 78 6.06 -15.32 -1.95
CA LYS A 78 5.61 -16.69 -1.63
C LYS A 78 4.47 -17.16 -2.53
N ILE A 79 3.52 -16.29 -2.87
CA ILE A 79 2.38 -16.63 -3.74
C ILE A 79 2.62 -16.34 -5.22
N LYS A 80 3.88 -16.03 -5.59
CA LYS A 80 4.29 -15.75 -6.96
C LYS A 80 3.49 -14.61 -7.60
N TRP A 81 3.26 -13.52 -6.88
CA TRP A 81 2.78 -12.25 -7.43
C TRP A 81 3.92 -11.32 -7.85
N ILE A 82 5.05 -11.43 -7.16
CA ILE A 82 6.30 -10.79 -7.54
C ILE A 82 7.43 -11.81 -7.45
N GLU A 83 8.54 -11.53 -8.13
CA GLU A 83 9.82 -12.20 -7.85
C GLU A 83 10.80 -11.18 -7.28
N MET A 84 11.51 -11.56 -6.22
CA MET A 84 12.46 -10.71 -5.51
C MET A 84 13.88 -11.17 -5.83
N ASP A 85 14.76 -10.23 -6.12
CA ASP A 85 16.21 -10.41 -6.17
C ASP A 85 16.90 -9.29 -5.36
N GLY A 86 17.20 -9.58 -4.09
CA GLY A 86 17.68 -8.57 -3.15
C GLY A 86 16.64 -7.47 -2.93
N ASP A 87 16.99 -6.22 -3.26
CA ASP A 87 16.07 -5.08 -3.24
C ASP A 87 15.23 -4.97 -4.51
N SER A 88 15.66 -5.62 -5.59
CA SER A 88 14.97 -5.57 -6.87
C SER A 88 13.78 -6.52 -6.91
N PHE A 89 12.77 -6.17 -7.68
CA PHE A 89 11.62 -7.04 -7.91
C PHE A 89 11.03 -6.91 -9.32
N GLU A 90 10.37 -7.97 -9.76
CA GLU A 90 9.55 -8.00 -10.97
C GLU A 90 8.10 -8.34 -10.61
N ILE A 91 7.13 -7.63 -11.20
CA ILE A 91 5.71 -7.94 -11.04
C ILE A 91 5.33 -9.06 -12.02
N LEU A 92 4.82 -10.17 -11.49
CA LEU A 92 4.39 -11.30 -12.30
C LEU A 92 2.95 -11.10 -12.81
N PRO A 93 2.56 -11.69 -13.96
CA PRO A 93 1.20 -11.58 -14.51
C PRO A 93 0.09 -12.00 -13.52
N SER A 94 0.39 -12.96 -12.65
CA SER A 94 -0.46 -13.43 -11.54
C SER A 94 -0.91 -12.34 -10.58
N PHE A 95 -0.19 -11.22 -10.48
CA PHE A 95 -0.56 -10.06 -9.66
C PHE A 95 -1.91 -9.46 -10.10
N HIS A 96 -2.28 -9.57 -11.38
CA HIS A 96 -3.59 -9.14 -11.88
C HIS A 96 -4.77 -9.91 -11.27
N ARG A 97 -4.54 -11.00 -10.52
CA ARG A 97 -5.60 -11.62 -9.73
C ARG A 97 -6.12 -10.69 -8.63
N LEU A 98 -5.25 -9.88 -8.04
CA LEU A 98 -5.64 -8.84 -7.08
C LEU A 98 -6.65 -7.87 -7.72
N THR A 99 -6.47 -7.53 -8.99
CA THR A 99 -7.33 -6.54 -9.65
C THR A 99 -8.72 -7.08 -9.94
N ARG A 100 -8.87 -8.38 -10.19
CA ARG A 100 -10.19 -9.00 -10.38
C ARG A 100 -10.99 -9.03 -9.08
N GLU A 101 -10.33 -9.30 -7.96
CA GLU A 101 -10.99 -9.43 -6.66
C GLU A 101 -11.26 -8.08 -6.00
N PHE A 102 -10.44 -7.06 -6.30
CA PHE A 102 -10.50 -5.75 -5.63
C PHE A 102 -10.66 -4.57 -6.60
N ALA A 103 -11.07 -4.81 -7.85
CA ALA A 103 -11.31 -3.77 -8.87
C ALA A 103 -12.09 -2.54 -8.36
N PRO A 104 -13.19 -2.69 -7.60
CA PRO A 104 -13.93 -1.54 -7.07
C PRO A 104 -13.11 -0.66 -6.10
N TYR A 105 -12.17 -1.27 -5.37
CA TYR A 105 -11.30 -0.55 -4.42
C TYR A 105 -10.09 0.08 -5.13
N ILE A 106 -9.62 -0.51 -6.24
CA ILE A 106 -8.50 0.02 -7.04
C ILE A 106 -8.88 1.33 -7.72
N ASN A 107 -10.06 1.38 -8.32
CA ASN A 107 -10.50 2.56 -9.07
C ASN A 107 -10.77 3.76 -8.14
N ASN A 108 -11.12 3.49 -6.88
CA ASN A 108 -11.46 4.50 -5.89
C ASN A 108 -10.42 4.60 -4.77
N ILE A 109 -9.19 4.10 -4.96
CA ILE A 109 -8.20 4.06 -3.88
C ILE A 109 -7.88 5.46 -3.34
N ASP A 110 -7.85 6.47 -4.21
CA ASP A 110 -7.64 7.86 -3.81
C ASP A 110 -8.80 8.38 -2.96
N GLU A 111 -10.04 8.02 -3.27
CA GLU A 111 -11.22 8.38 -2.49
C GLU A 111 -11.22 7.67 -1.14
N ILE A 112 -10.92 6.37 -1.10
CA ILE A 112 -10.82 5.59 0.15
C ILE A 112 -9.73 6.16 1.07
N LEU A 113 -8.57 6.54 0.51
CA LEU A 113 -7.48 7.13 1.26
C LEU A 113 -7.81 8.55 1.75
N LYS A 114 -8.64 9.31 1.01
CA LYS A 114 -9.15 10.63 1.40
C LYS A 114 -10.25 10.55 2.47
N GLU A 115 -11.27 9.71 2.30
CA GLU A 115 -12.34 9.47 3.29
C GLU A 115 -11.77 8.99 4.64
N SER A 116 -10.70 8.20 4.58
CA SER A 116 -9.97 7.79 5.77
C SER A 116 -9.41 8.99 6.56
N GLN A 117 -9.21 10.15 5.93
CA GLN A 117 -8.83 11.39 6.62
C GLN A 117 -10.03 12.10 7.25
N ASP A 118 -11.17 12.08 6.57
CA ASP A 118 -12.39 12.81 6.95
C ASP A 118 -13.14 12.19 8.15
N GLU A 119 -12.87 10.93 8.50
CA GLU A 119 -13.39 10.30 9.73
C GLU A 119 -12.87 10.95 11.04
N LYS A 120 -12.08 12.03 10.96
CA LYS A 120 -11.82 12.94 12.09
C LYS A 120 -12.51 14.29 11.85
N LEU A 121 -13.74 14.40 12.34
CA LEU A 121 -14.22 15.47 13.25
C LEU A 121 -15.69 15.21 13.62
N PRO A 122 -16.02 14.64 14.80
CA PRO A 122 -17.03 15.28 15.61
C PRO A 122 -16.39 16.57 16.13
N ALA A 123 -16.86 17.72 15.62
CA ALA A 123 -16.69 18.96 16.34
C ALA A 123 -17.41 18.76 17.69
N ASN A 124 -16.64 18.58 18.76
CA ASN A 124 -17.15 18.77 20.10
C ASN A 124 -17.56 20.24 20.22
N SER A 125 -18.87 20.47 20.33
CA SER A 125 -19.56 21.32 21.32
C SER A 125 -20.84 21.91 20.72
#